data_AF-K1XFT9-F1
#
_entry.id   AF-K1XFT9-F1
#
_cell.length_a   1.000
_cell.length_b   1.000
_cell.length_c   1.000
_cell.angle_alpha   90.00
_cell.angle_beta   90.00
_cell.angle_gamma   90.00
#
_symmetry.space_group_name_H-M   'P 1'
#
loop_
_entity.id
_entity.type
_entity.pdbx_description
1 polymer ?
#
loop_
_entity_poly.entity_id
_entity_poly.type
_entity_poly.pdbx_seq_one_letter_code
_entity_poly.pdbx_strand_id
1 'polypeptide(L)'
;MVLFVKQYIRKRKSHSDGGFTLIEMTIVIGLVVTLSIAATVFNKSIAQQILVSREHAKVVAFFVRARSAGLTIPKTDTTIELVCAYGVHIDAATRAITLFKDLGTLGGACDSADHLYTMDAEKIDQTILDPLVSVTASNITNIVFIPPFGDVIISDGGLEYSSATVTVSGVVTNLSRGVKVNTFGQITEFTPIP
;
A
#
# COMPACT_ATOMS: atom_id res chain seq x y z
N MET A 1 77.52 -43.47 -4.24
CA MET A 1 76.71 -42.85 -5.33
C MET A 1 75.48 -42.22 -4.70
N VAL A 2 75.55 -40.93 -4.32
CA VAL A 2 74.39 -40.06 -4.13
C VAL A 2 74.85 -38.67 -4.55
N LEU A 3 74.25 -38.16 -5.62
CA LEU A 3 74.57 -36.90 -6.25
C LEU A 3 74.22 -35.71 -5.35
N PHE A 4 75.14 -34.76 -5.26
CA PHE A 4 74.89 -33.38 -4.84
C PHE A 4 73.82 -32.76 -5.74
N VAL A 5 72.69 -32.35 -5.16
CA VAL A 5 71.79 -31.38 -5.79
C VAL A 5 71.81 -30.12 -4.95
N LYS A 6 72.73 -29.22 -5.31
CA LYS A 6 72.81 -27.87 -4.76
C LYS A 6 71.64 -27.08 -5.37
N GLN A 7 70.51 -27.02 -4.67
CA GLN A 7 69.38 -26.19 -5.08
C GLN A 7 69.78 -24.71 -5.00
N TYR A 8 70.09 -24.12 -6.16
CA TYR A 8 70.22 -22.67 -6.31
C TYR A 8 68.82 -22.06 -6.18
N ILE A 9 68.51 -21.52 -5.01
CA ILE A 9 67.32 -20.68 -4.82
C ILE A 9 67.55 -19.40 -5.63
N ARG A 10 66.99 -19.38 -6.86
CA ARG A 10 66.94 -18.20 -7.71
C ARG A 10 66.00 -17.18 -7.04
N LYS A 11 66.56 -16.23 -6.30
CA LYS A 11 65.83 -15.03 -5.84
C LYS A 11 65.15 -14.39 -7.05
N ARG A 12 63.83 -14.55 -7.19
CA ARG A 12 63.05 -13.66 -8.07
C ARG A 12 63.17 -12.26 -7.47
N LYS A 13 63.62 -11.31 -8.29
CA LYS A 13 63.47 -9.87 -8.00
C LYS A 13 61.99 -9.66 -7.65
N SER A 14 61.71 -9.24 -6.43
CA SER A 14 60.42 -8.65 -6.08
C SER A 14 60.24 -7.49 -7.05
N HIS A 15 59.26 -7.60 -7.94
CA HIS A 15 58.81 -6.46 -8.71
C HIS A 15 58.40 -5.41 -7.68
N SER A 16 58.88 -4.18 -7.80
CA SER A 16 58.39 -3.11 -6.95
C SER A 16 56.89 -3.01 -7.18
N ASP A 17 56.10 -3.21 -6.12
CA ASP A 17 54.71 -2.77 -6.09
C ASP A 17 54.73 -1.27 -6.37
N GLY A 18 54.41 -0.91 -7.62
CA GLY A 18 54.33 0.48 -8.04
C GLY A 18 53.21 1.14 -7.25
N GLY A 19 53.54 2.19 -6.49
CA GLY A 19 52.53 3.02 -5.85
C GLY A 19 51.60 3.63 -6.89
N PHE A 20 50.32 3.75 -6.55
CA PHE A 20 49.33 4.40 -7.38
C PHE A 20 49.76 5.84 -7.71
N THR A 21 49.60 6.22 -8.98
CA THR A 21 49.89 7.59 -9.40
C THR A 21 48.82 8.55 -8.86
N LEU A 22 49.16 9.83 -8.64
CA LEU A 22 48.19 10.84 -8.18
C LEU A 22 46.99 10.97 -9.13
N ILE A 23 47.22 10.82 -10.43
CA ILE A 23 46.15 10.87 -11.43
C ILE A 23 45.20 9.67 -11.31
N GLU A 24 45.74 8.47 -11.04
CA GLU A 24 44.94 7.26 -10.86
C GLU A 24 44.08 7.32 -9.61
N MET A 25 44.62 7.83 -8.50
CA MET A 25 43.84 8.10 -7.28
C MET A 25 42.72 9.12 -7.54
N THR A 26 42.98 10.16 -8.34
CA THR A 26 41.97 11.17 -8.69
C THR A 26 40.82 10.57 -9.50
N ILE A 27 41.14 9.71 -10.48
CA ILE A 27 40.15 9.00 -11.30
C ILE A 27 39.31 8.05 -10.43
N VAL A 28 39.94 7.30 -9.53
CA VAL A 28 39.25 6.36 -8.64
C VAL A 28 38.30 7.12 -7.71
N ILE A 29 38.74 8.20 -7.08
CA ILE A 29 37.89 9.04 -6.23
C ILE A 29 36.71 9.61 -7.04
N GLY A 30 36.98 10.11 -8.24
CA GLY A 30 35.93 10.60 -9.14
C GLY A 30 34.89 9.53 -9.46
N LEU A 31 35.31 8.31 -9.76
CA LEU A 31 34.42 7.19 -10.04
C LEU A 31 33.59 6.80 -8.81
N VAL A 32 34.20 6.74 -7.62
CA VAL A 32 33.51 6.44 -6.35
C VAL A 32 32.46 7.51 -6.03
N VAL A 33 32.79 8.79 -6.20
CA VAL A 33 31.84 9.89 -5.97
C VAL A 33 30.65 9.79 -6.92
N THR A 34 30.90 9.57 -8.22
CA THR A 34 29.84 9.45 -9.21
C THR A 34 28.90 8.28 -8.91
N LEU A 35 29.44 7.11 -8.57
CA LEU A 35 28.65 5.95 -8.17
C LEU A 35 27.86 6.19 -6.87
N SER A 36 28.46 6.88 -5.90
CA SER A 36 27.81 7.19 -4.62
C SER A 36 26.62 8.14 -4.80
N ILE A 37 26.75 9.15 -5.68
CA ILE A 37 25.64 10.05 -6.03
C ILE A 37 24.52 9.26 -6.69
N ALA A 38 24.83 8.44 -7.69
CA ALA A 38 23.84 7.62 -8.38
C ALA A 38 23.10 6.70 -7.39
N ALA A 39 23.83 5.97 -6.55
CA ALA A 39 23.25 5.08 -5.54
C ALA A 39 22.30 5.82 -4.58
N THR A 40 22.67 7.02 -4.15
CA THR A 40 21.84 7.82 -3.23
C THR A 40 20.53 8.27 -3.89
N VAL A 41 20.58 8.69 -5.15
CA VAL A 41 19.38 9.12 -5.90
C VAL A 41 18.44 7.93 -6.14
N PHE A 42 18.97 6.78 -6.55
CA PHE A 42 18.18 5.57 -6.74
C PHE A 42 17.53 5.08 -5.44
N ASN A 43 18.25 5.12 -4.31
CA ASN A 43 17.68 4.71 -3.03
C ASN A 43 16.49 5.58 -2.61
N LYS A 44 16.54 6.90 -2.86
CA LYS A 44 15.42 7.80 -2.57
C LYS A 44 14.20 7.50 -3.45
N SER A 45 14.38 7.25 -4.74
CA SER A 45 13.25 6.96 -5.64
C SER A 45 12.58 5.63 -5.28
N ILE A 46 13.37 4.60 -4.96
CA ILE A 46 12.88 3.30 -4.51
C ILE A 46 12.08 3.44 -3.20
N ALA A 47 12.61 4.19 -2.23
CA ALA A 47 11.92 4.40 -0.95
C ALA A 47 10.52 5.02 -1.13
N GLN A 48 10.38 5.98 -2.06
CA GLN A 48 9.08 6.60 -2.36
C GLN A 48 8.13 5.64 -3.08
N GLN A 49 8.62 4.81 -4.00
CA GLN A 49 7.81 3.78 -4.66
C GLN A 49 7.29 2.75 -3.65
N ILE A 50 8.17 2.30 -2.74
CA ILE A 50 7.80 1.38 -1.66
C ILE A 50 6.75 2.02 -0.76
N LEU A 51 6.90 3.30 -0.41
CA LEU A 51 5.95 4.02 0.42
C LEU A 51 4.55 4.04 -0.20
N VAL A 52 4.41 4.52 -1.43
CA VAL A 52 3.12 4.57 -2.13
C VAL A 52 2.52 3.17 -2.29
N SER A 53 3.34 2.18 -2.65
CA SER A 53 2.89 0.79 -2.80
C SER A 53 2.41 0.19 -1.47
N ARG A 54 3.08 0.51 -0.35
CA ARG A 54 2.69 0.04 0.98
C ARG A 54 1.36 0.66 1.41
N GLU A 55 1.21 1.97 1.25
CA GLU A 55 -0.04 2.66 1.63
C GLU A 55 -1.21 2.21 0.73
N HIS A 56 -0.97 2.02 -0.57
CA HIS A 56 -1.97 1.44 -1.48
C HIS A 56 -2.36 0.01 -1.10
N ALA A 57 -1.39 -0.85 -0.75
CA ALA A 57 -1.68 -2.20 -0.27
C ALA A 57 -2.53 -2.20 1.01
N LYS A 58 -2.35 -1.23 1.91
CA LYS A 58 -3.24 -1.07 3.07
C LYS A 58 -4.67 -0.78 2.62
N VAL A 59 -4.87 0.17 1.70
CA VAL A 59 -6.20 0.50 1.15
C VAL A 59 -6.85 -0.75 0.55
N VAL A 60 -6.14 -1.48 -0.31
CA VAL A 60 -6.64 -2.73 -0.91
C VAL A 60 -7.01 -3.76 0.17
N ALA A 61 -6.19 -3.91 1.21
CA ALA A 61 -6.47 -4.84 2.29
C ALA A 61 -7.78 -4.52 3.02
N PHE A 62 -8.09 -3.24 3.24
CA PHE A 62 -9.38 -2.83 3.84
C PHE A 62 -10.56 -3.22 2.94
N PHE A 63 -10.48 -2.98 1.64
CA PHE A 63 -11.52 -3.40 0.68
C PHE A 63 -11.71 -4.93 0.63
N VAL A 64 -10.61 -5.69 0.60
CA VAL A 64 -10.67 -7.15 0.58
C VAL A 64 -11.26 -7.69 1.87
N ARG A 65 -10.91 -7.10 3.03
CA ARG A 65 -11.50 -7.47 4.33
C ARG A 65 -12.99 -7.17 4.38
N ALA A 66 -13.42 -5.97 3.96
CA ALA A 66 -14.83 -5.59 3.93
C ALA A 66 -15.64 -6.53 3.03
N ARG A 67 -15.15 -6.79 1.81
CA ARG A 67 -15.76 -7.76 0.88
C ARG A 67 -15.85 -9.15 1.49
N SER A 68 -14.77 -9.64 2.09
CA SER A 68 -14.75 -10.97 2.71
C SER A 68 -15.76 -11.06 3.86
N ALA A 69 -15.92 -10.00 4.65
CA ALA A 69 -16.90 -9.95 5.73
C ALA A 69 -18.34 -9.90 5.17
N GLY A 70 -18.56 -9.16 4.08
CA GLY A 70 -19.84 -9.11 3.35
C GLY A 70 -20.22 -10.40 2.63
N LEU A 71 -19.34 -11.40 2.54
CA LEU A 71 -19.69 -12.75 2.07
C LEU A 71 -20.07 -13.71 3.21
N THR A 72 -19.86 -13.31 4.46
CA THR A 72 -20.22 -14.12 5.62
C THR A 72 -21.69 -13.92 5.99
N ILE A 73 -22.32 -14.96 6.53
CA ILE A 73 -23.70 -14.86 7.05
C ILE A 73 -23.73 -13.75 8.11
N PRO A 74 -24.77 -12.89 8.11
CA PRO A 74 -24.93 -11.85 9.14
C PRO A 74 -24.71 -12.45 10.53
N LYS A 75 -23.85 -11.83 11.33
CA LYS A 75 -23.72 -12.22 12.74
C LYS A 75 -24.94 -11.69 13.47
N THR A 76 -25.95 -12.54 13.57
CA THR A 76 -27.20 -12.25 14.26
C THR A 76 -27.09 -12.73 15.70
N ASP A 77 -26.41 -11.98 16.56
CA ASP A 77 -26.77 -12.05 17.98
C ASP A 77 -27.81 -10.96 18.21
N THR A 78 -29.08 -11.29 17.95
CA THR A 78 -30.23 -10.37 18.01
C THR A 78 -30.38 -9.68 19.38
N THR A 79 -29.64 -10.15 20.39
CA THR A 79 -29.64 -9.60 21.74
C THR A 79 -28.57 -8.53 21.98
N ILE A 80 -27.55 -8.43 21.10
CA ILE A 80 -26.39 -7.54 21.27
C ILE A 80 -26.26 -6.55 20.11
N GLU A 81 -26.20 -7.04 18.87
CA GLU A 81 -26.07 -6.21 17.67
C GLU A 81 -26.51 -6.97 16.41
N LEU A 82 -27.24 -6.29 15.52
CA LEU A 82 -27.60 -6.81 14.21
C LEU A 82 -26.67 -6.21 13.16
N VAL A 83 -25.68 -6.99 12.73
CA VAL A 83 -24.74 -6.55 11.67
C VAL A 83 -25.34 -6.86 10.30
N CYS A 84 -25.62 -5.81 9.54
CA CYS A 84 -26.32 -5.89 8.28
C CYS A 84 -25.40 -5.82 7.07
N ALA A 85 -24.31 -5.08 7.15
CA ALA A 85 -23.33 -5.01 6.08
C ALA A 85 -21.94 -4.65 6.62
N TYR A 86 -20.94 -4.72 5.76
CA TYR A 86 -19.57 -4.28 6.09
C TYR A 86 -19.08 -3.32 5.01
N GLY A 87 -18.47 -2.22 5.41
CA GLY A 87 -18.07 -1.19 4.47
C GLY A 87 -16.71 -0.59 4.74
N VAL A 88 -16.21 0.13 3.74
CA VAL A 88 -15.03 0.98 3.83
C VAL A 88 -15.48 2.43 3.69
N HIS A 89 -15.18 3.23 4.72
CA HIS A 89 -15.33 4.67 4.70
C HIS A 89 -13.99 5.33 4.41
N ILE A 90 -14.02 6.35 3.55
CA ILE A 90 -12.83 7.05 3.07
C ILE A 90 -12.97 8.53 3.41
N ASP A 91 -12.09 8.99 4.30
CA ASP A 91 -11.92 10.41 4.58
C ASP A 91 -10.62 10.89 3.94
N ALA A 92 -10.76 11.55 2.79
CA ALA A 92 -9.64 12.12 2.05
C ALA A 92 -8.95 13.28 2.80
N ALA A 93 -9.68 14.02 3.64
CA ALA A 93 -9.14 15.17 4.37
C ALA A 93 -8.20 14.72 5.49
N THR A 94 -8.60 13.68 6.23
CA THR A 94 -7.77 13.11 7.31
C THR A 94 -6.84 12.00 6.84
N ARG A 95 -6.99 11.54 5.58
CA ARG A 95 -6.30 10.36 5.00
C ARG A 95 -6.61 9.08 5.78
N ALA A 96 -7.79 9.03 6.38
CA ALA A 96 -8.24 7.89 7.16
C ALA A 96 -9.08 6.95 6.29
N ILE A 97 -8.78 5.67 6.42
CA ILE A 97 -9.57 4.58 5.84
C ILE A 97 -10.12 3.78 7.01
N THR A 98 -11.44 3.71 7.10
CA THR A 98 -12.13 3.06 8.21
C THR A 98 -12.89 1.85 7.68
N LEU A 99 -12.63 0.69 8.26
CA LEU A 99 -13.47 -0.49 8.11
C LEU A 99 -14.59 -0.40 9.14
N PHE A 100 -15.83 -0.47 8.68
CA PHE A 100 -16.99 -0.38 9.55
C PHE A 100 -18.00 -1.50 9.28
N LYS A 101 -18.83 -1.77 10.29
CA LYS A 101 -20.03 -2.59 10.20
C LYS A 101 -21.24 -1.67 10.18
N ASP A 102 -22.16 -1.95 9.29
CA ASP A 102 -23.46 -1.27 9.24
C ASP A 102 -24.45 -2.01 10.13
N LEU A 103 -25.12 -1.28 11.01
CA LEU A 103 -25.95 -1.82 12.08
C LEU A 103 -27.42 -1.60 11.78
N GLY A 104 -28.20 -2.68 11.80
CA GLY A 104 -29.65 -2.61 11.77
C GLY A 104 -30.27 -2.47 13.16
N THR A 105 -31.57 -2.20 13.20
CA THR A 105 -32.35 -2.18 14.45
C THR A 105 -32.38 -3.55 15.11
N LEU A 106 -32.08 -3.60 16.42
CA LEU A 106 -32.09 -4.84 17.21
C LEU A 106 -33.43 -5.57 17.13
N GLY A 107 -33.37 -6.88 16.88
CA GLY A 107 -34.55 -7.75 16.76
C GLY A 107 -35.37 -7.56 15.48
N GLY A 108 -34.91 -6.71 14.54
CA GLY A 108 -35.56 -6.44 13.27
C GLY A 108 -34.85 -7.04 12.05
N ALA A 109 -35.22 -6.56 10.87
CA ALA A 109 -34.55 -6.85 9.60
C ALA A 109 -33.51 -5.76 9.26
N CYS A 110 -32.66 -6.07 8.29
CA CYS A 110 -31.62 -5.15 7.80
C CYS A 110 -32.14 -4.00 6.93
N ASP A 111 -33.45 -3.81 6.85
CA ASP A 111 -34.09 -2.71 6.12
C ASP A 111 -33.87 -1.33 6.76
N SER A 112 -33.41 -1.31 8.01
CA SER A 112 -33.10 -0.07 8.76
C SER A 112 -31.65 0.36 8.68
N ALA A 113 -30.80 -0.42 8.00
CA ALA A 113 -29.40 -0.13 7.81
C ALA A 113 -29.26 1.05 6.82
N ASP A 114 -28.44 2.04 7.15
CA ASP A 114 -28.32 3.27 6.36
C ASP A 114 -27.18 3.21 5.34
N HIS A 115 -26.33 2.18 5.42
CA HIS A 115 -25.16 1.97 4.55
C HIS A 115 -24.12 3.10 4.62
N LEU A 116 -24.07 3.81 5.75
CA LEU A 116 -23.16 4.92 6.00
C LEU A 116 -22.32 4.66 7.25
N TYR A 117 -21.12 5.22 7.29
CA TYR A 117 -20.37 5.31 8.53
C TYR A 117 -20.80 6.57 9.28
N THR A 118 -21.55 6.40 10.36
CA THR A 118 -22.10 7.54 11.13
C THR A 118 -21.64 7.56 12.59
N MET A 119 -21.33 6.40 13.16
CA MET A 119 -21.05 6.27 14.59
C MET A 119 -19.75 5.50 14.88
N ASP A 120 -19.06 5.85 15.97
CA ASP A 120 -17.87 5.12 16.41
C ASP A 120 -18.16 3.66 16.79
N ALA A 121 -19.41 3.31 17.14
CA ALA A 121 -19.84 1.95 17.43
C ALA A 121 -19.78 1.02 16.20
N GLU A 122 -19.84 1.60 15.00
CA GLU A 122 -19.75 0.89 13.72
C GLU A 122 -18.30 0.64 13.32
N LYS A 123 -17.34 1.32 13.93
CA LYS A 123 -15.92 1.19 13.60
C LYS A 123 -15.38 -0.17 14.05
N ILE A 124 -14.79 -0.89 13.10
CA ILE A 124 -14.06 -2.14 13.37
C ILE A 124 -12.55 -1.87 13.43
N ASP A 125 -12.03 -1.21 12.40
CA ASP A 125 -10.60 -0.93 12.25
C ASP A 125 -10.43 0.40 11.51
N GLN A 126 -9.34 1.12 11.78
CA GLN A 126 -9.05 2.38 11.14
C GLN A 126 -7.54 2.52 10.96
N THR A 127 -7.13 2.90 9.76
CA THR A 127 -5.75 3.29 9.49
C THR A 127 -5.71 4.71 8.96
N ILE A 128 -4.74 5.48 9.44
CA ILE A 128 -4.37 6.77 8.86
C ILE A 128 -3.17 6.53 7.96
N LEU A 129 -3.24 6.96 6.71
CA LEU A 129 -2.11 6.80 5.78
C LEU A 129 -0.96 7.76 6.12
N ASP A 130 0.22 7.45 5.61
CA ASP A 130 1.42 8.26 5.80
C ASP A 130 1.22 9.74 5.34
N PRO A 131 1.75 10.75 6.06
CA PRO A 131 1.66 12.17 5.67
C PRO A 131 2.31 12.51 4.32
N LEU A 132 3.22 11.68 3.83
CA LEU A 132 3.85 11.86 2.53
C LEU A 132 2.96 11.35 1.37
N VAL A 133 1.75 10.88 1.68
CA VAL A 133 0.78 10.34 0.72
C VAL A 133 -0.56 11.07 0.87
N SER A 134 -1.21 11.33 -0.26
CA SER A 134 -2.57 11.86 -0.34
C SER A 134 -3.53 10.80 -0.87
N VAL A 135 -4.79 10.90 -0.43
CA VAL A 135 -5.89 10.04 -0.91
C VAL A 135 -6.88 10.92 -1.64
N THR A 136 -7.29 10.49 -2.83
CA THR A 136 -8.41 11.10 -3.55
C THR A 136 -9.43 10.03 -3.88
N ALA A 137 -10.70 10.29 -3.57
CA ALA A 137 -11.82 9.46 -3.95
C ALA A 137 -12.76 10.29 -4.83
N SER A 138 -13.22 9.74 -5.95
CA SER A 138 -14.11 10.44 -6.86
C SER A 138 -15.54 10.51 -6.30
N ASN A 139 -15.82 11.54 -5.48
CA ASN A 139 -17.14 11.84 -4.90
C ASN A 139 -17.79 10.66 -4.18
N ILE A 140 -17.00 9.78 -3.56
CA ILE A 140 -17.49 8.57 -2.89
C ILE A 140 -16.82 8.50 -1.54
N THR A 141 -17.64 8.29 -0.52
CA THR A 141 -17.18 8.20 0.87
C THR A 141 -17.38 6.80 1.43
N ASN A 142 -18.40 6.08 1.00
CA ASN A 142 -18.77 4.77 1.56
C ASN A 142 -18.89 3.72 0.46
N ILE A 143 -18.26 2.57 0.69
CA ILE A 143 -18.38 1.37 -0.15
C ILE A 143 -18.79 0.23 0.77
N VAL A 144 -20.01 -0.26 0.63
CA VAL A 144 -20.64 -1.24 1.54
C VAL A 144 -20.91 -2.54 0.80
N PHE A 145 -20.58 -3.66 1.42
CA PHE A 145 -20.78 -5.02 0.92
C PHE A 145 -21.85 -5.71 1.77
N ILE A 146 -22.94 -6.10 1.13
CA ILE A 146 -24.13 -6.65 1.76
C ILE A 146 -24.13 -8.19 1.67
N PRO A 147 -24.19 -8.90 2.81
CA PRO A 147 -24.32 -10.35 2.85
C PRO A 147 -25.73 -10.85 2.49
N PRO A 148 -25.86 -12.13 2.10
CA PRO A 148 -24.79 -13.12 1.87
C PRO A 148 -24.24 -13.11 0.43
N PHE A 149 -24.90 -12.39 -0.48
CA PHE A 149 -24.61 -12.45 -1.92
C PHE A 149 -23.53 -11.46 -2.38
N GLY A 150 -23.10 -10.54 -1.49
CA GLY A 150 -22.02 -9.60 -1.76
C GLY A 150 -22.43 -8.44 -2.65
N ASP A 151 -23.70 -8.04 -2.61
CA ASP A 151 -24.19 -6.85 -3.31
C ASP A 151 -23.42 -5.62 -2.78
N VAL A 152 -23.05 -4.70 -3.68
CA VAL A 152 -22.24 -3.54 -3.30
C VAL A 152 -22.98 -2.25 -3.52
N ILE A 153 -23.17 -1.51 -2.43
CA ILE A 153 -23.68 -0.14 -2.45
C ILE A 153 -22.49 0.80 -2.35
N ILE A 154 -22.46 1.78 -3.24
CA ILE A 154 -21.40 2.78 -3.33
C ILE A 154 -22.08 4.13 -3.23
N SER A 155 -21.78 4.90 -2.20
CA SER A 155 -22.47 6.16 -1.95
C SER A 155 -21.56 7.25 -1.37
N ASP A 156 -22.05 8.50 -1.45
CA ASP A 156 -21.45 9.68 -0.82
C ASP A 156 -22.23 10.16 0.42
N GLY A 157 -23.21 9.39 0.89
CA GLY A 157 -24.17 9.86 1.89
C GLY A 157 -25.53 10.28 1.33
N GLY A 158 -25.71 10.32 0.00
CA GLY A 158 -27.02 10.58 -0.59
C GLY A 158 -27.22 9.99 -2.00
N LEU A 159 -26.20 10.05 -2.86
CA LEU A 159 -26.24 9.49 -4.21
C LEU A 159 -25.53 8.14 -4.27
N GLU A 160 -26.11 7.21 -5.03
CA GLU A 160 -25.48 5.94 -5.35
C GLU A 160 -24.73 5.98 -6.68
N TYR A 161 -23.60 5.29 -6.74
CA TYR A 161 -22.71 5.26 -7.90
C TYR A 161 -22.47 3.84 -8.40
N SER A 162 -22.22 3.71 -9.71
CA SER A 162 -21.93 2.41 -10.33
C SER A 162 -20.50 1.91 -10.12
N SER A 163 -19.58 2.81 -9.74
CA SER A 163 -18.20 2.45 -9.41
C SER A 163 -17.53 3.49 -8.53
N ALA A 164 -16.66 3.02 -7.65
CA ALA A 164 -15.77 3.83 -6.83
C ALA A 164 -14.34 3.77 -7.35
N THR A 165 -13.68 4.91 -7.32
CA THR A 165 -12.24 5.00 -7.62
C THR A 165 -11.55 5.73 -6.48
N VAL A 166 -10.55 5.07 -5.91
CA VAL A 166 -9.73 5.58 -4.81
C VAL A 166 -8.29 5.59 -5.29
N THR A 167 -7.65 6.76 -5.23
CA THR A 167 -6.28 6.93 -5.66
C THR A 167 -5.42 7.35 -4.48
N VAL A 168 -4.27 6.70 -4.37
CA VAL A 168 -3.22 6.95 -3.39
C VAL A 168 -2.04 7.54 -4.16
N SER A 169 -1.67 8.77 -3.85
CA SER A 169 -0.63 9.53 -4.56
C SER A 169 0.44 10.01 -3.61
N GLY A 170 1.71 9.95 -4.01
CA GLY A 170 2.78 10.59 -3.24
C GLY A 170 2.65 12.12 -3.32
N VAL A 171 2.82 12.84 -2.21
CA VAL A 171 2.72 14.31 -2.18
C VAL A 171 3.87 14.97 -2.95
N VAL A 172 5.06 14.37 -2.88
CA VAL A 172 6.30 14.91 -3.49
C VAL A 172 6.58 14.28 -4.86
N THR A 173 5.95 13.15 -5.16
CA THR A 173 6.24 12.35 -6.35
C THR A 173 5.01 12.21 -7.22
N ASN A 174 5.16 12.21 -8.54
CA ASN A 174 4.06 11.91 -9.48
C ASN A 174 3.68 10.41 -9.50
N LEU A 175 4.00 9.67 -8.44
CA LEU A 175 3.66 8.26 -8.29
C LEU A 175 2.27 8.16 -7.70
N SER A 176 1.41 7.43 -8.41
CA SER A 176 0.05 7.18 -7.97
C SER A 176 -0.32 5.72 -8.22
N ARG A 177 -1.22 5.21 -7.38
CA ARG A 177 -1.81 3.88 -7.46
C ARG A 177 -3.28 3.99 -7.11
N GLY A 178 -4.11 3.34 -7.90
CA GLY A 178 -5.55 3.40 -7.77
C GLY A 178 -6.16 2.04 -7.47
N VAL A 179 -7.32 2.07 -6.83
CA VAL A 179 -8.22 0.94 -6.64
C VAL A 179 -9.58 1.35 -7.18
N LYS A 180 -10.15 0.52 -8.03
CA LYS A 180 -11.52 0.66 -8.53
C LYS A 180 -12.38 -0.47 -7.98
N VAL A 181 -13.56 -0.12 -7.48
CA VAL A 181 -14.58 -1.06 -7.04
C VAL A 181 -15.86 -0.82 -7.85
N ASN A 182 -16.55 -1.87 -8.27
CA ASN A 182 -17.85 -1.78 -8.93
C ASN A 182 -18.97 -2.36 -8.05
N THR A 183 -20.22 -2.23 -8.51
CA THR A 183 -21.42 -2.76 -7.84
C THR A 183 -21.45 -4.29 -7.72
N PHE A 184 -20.59 -5.00 -8.45
CA PHE A 184 -20.43 -6.47 -8.36
C PHE A 184 -19.34 -6.89 -7.35
N GLY A 185 -18.75 -5.92 -6.63
CA GLY A 185 -17.66 -6.18 -5.67
C GLY A 185 -16.35 -6.63 -6.31
N GLN A 186 -16.16 -6.38 -7.61
CA GLN A 186 -14.86 -6.54 -8.25
C GLN A 186 -13.94 -5.42 -7.78
N ILE A 187 -12.78 -5.80 -7.26
CA ILE A 187 -11.71 -4.88 -6.85
C ILE A 187 -10.61 -4.97 -7.91
N THR A 188 -10.31 -3.86 -8.57
CA THR A 188 -9.30 -3.79 -9.63
C THR A 188 -8.27 -2.73 -9.28
N GLU A 189 -7.00 -3.11 -9.28
CA GLU A 189 -5.89 -2.17 -9.12
C GLU A 189 -5.51 -1.55 -10.46
N PHE A 190 -5.14 -0.27 -10.46
CA PHE A 190 -4.66 0.40 -11.67
C PHE A 190 -3.62 1.47 -11.34
N THR A 191 -2.89 1.91 -12.35
CA THR A 191 -1.98 3.07 -12.25
C THR A 191 -2.67 4.26 -12.92
N PRO A 192 -3.04 5.31 -12.18
CA PRO A 192 -3.61 6.51 -12.78
C PRO A 192 -2.62 7.11 -13.78
N ILE A 193 -3.13 7.51 -14.93
CA ILE A 193 -2.35 8.27 -15.91
C ILE A 193 -2.31 9.72 -15.39
N PRO A 194 -1.12 10.36 -15.31
CA PRO A 194 -0.99 11.74 -14.86
C PRO A 194 -1.71 12.74 -15.78
#